data_AF-A0AA36ISN9-F1
#
_entry.id   AF-A0AA36ISN9-F1
#
_cell.length_a   1.000
_cell.length_b   1.000
_cell.length_c   1.000
_cell.angle_alpha   90.00
_cell.angle_beta   90.00
_cell.angle_gamma   90.00
#
_symmetry.space_group_name_H-M   'P 1'
#
loop_
_entity.id
_entity.type
_entity.pdbx_description
1 polymer ?
#
loop_
_entity_poly.entity_id
_entity_poly.type
_entity_poly.pdbx_seq_one_letter_code
_entity_poly.pdbx_strand_id
1 'polypeptide(L)'
;MFSATLAARASMTSRALCCQQKSLSRNKEFWSKWIPRRVKHNAFVLSLWACVWLLGTWPLGRPLSEGWRFMLTVSFFARIGFSAAWMFITNFTHSLPWNEFLANDPGRTWPVLHNMIALVLGGKHRWNEMLFHDVHHAFPNAVGTLSQRGRFHGWEKVHDAAAQVLHRGLWKANGDEETQMQKTQKKRSMMMKQGK
;
A
#
# COMPACT_ATOMS: atom_id res chain seq x y z
N MET A 1 -34.51 -3.72 -51.37
CA MET A 1 -33.59 -2.89 -50.55
C MET A 1 -34.13 -2.50 -49.16
N PHE A 2 -35.37 -2.81 -48.77
CA PHE A 2 -35.93 -2.38 -47.47
C PHE A 2 -35.48 -3.19 -46.22
N SER A 3 -34.90 -4.38 -46.40
CA SER A 3 -34.63 -5.32 -45.29
C SER A 3 -33.38 -4.97 -44.45
N ALA A 4 -32.31 -4.46 -45.07
CA ALA A 4 -31.06 -4.12 -44.37
C ALA A 4 -31.21 -2.92 -43.42
N THR A 5 -32.00 -1.92 -43.80
CA THR A 5 -32.26 -0.73 -42.98
C THR A 5 -33.09 -1.07 -41.74
N LEU A 6 -34.02 -2.02 -41.83
CA LEU A 6 -34.84 -2.47 -40.70
C LEU A 6 -34.01 -3.23 -39.66
N ALA A 7 -33.12 -4.12 -40.13
CA ALA A 7 -32.21 -4.89 -39.27
C ALA A 7 -31.20 -4.00 -38.52
N ALA A 8 -30.66 -2.98 -39.19
CA ALA A 8 -29.77 -2.00 -38.56
C ALA A 8 -30.49 -1.18 -37.47
N ARG A 9 -31.75 -0.77 -37.72
CA ARG A 9 -32.57 -0.05 -36.73
C ARG A 9 -32.90 -0.89 -35.49
N ALA A 10 -33.18 -2.18 -35.67
CA ALA A 10 -33.45 -3.12 -34.58
C ALA A 10 -32.20 -3.41 -33.72
N SER A 11 -31.03 -3.52 -34.34
CA SER A 11 -29.75 -3.71 -33.64
C SER A 11 -29.34 -2.49 -32.81
N MET A 12 -29.54 -1.27 -33.34
CA MET A 12 -29.28 -0.03 -32.61
C MET A 12 -30.23 0.17 -31.41
N THR A 13 -31.50 -0.16 -31.55
CA THR A 13 -32.48 -0.08 -30.44
C THR A 13 -32.18 -1.11 -29.34
N SER A 14 -31.78 -2.33 -29.69
CA SER A 14 -31.38 -3.36 -28.72
C SER A 14 -30.13 -2.95 -27.90
N ARG A 15 -29.13 -2.35 -28.55
CA ARG A 15 -27.95 -1.81 -27.84
C ARG A 15 -28.29 -0.63 -26.93
N ALA A 16 -29.16 0.28 -27.37
CA ALA A 16 -29.61 1.40 -26.56
C ALA A 16 -30.38 0.94 -25.31
N LEU A 17 -31.28 -0.04 -25.45
CA LEU A 17 -32.03 -0.64 -24.33
C LEU A 17 -31.11 -1.35 -23.32
N CYS A 18 -30.11 -2.10 -23.81
CA CYS A 18 -29.11 -2.73 -22.94
C CYS A 18 -28.27 -1.70 -22.16
N CYS A 19 -27.84 -0.62 -22.81
CA CYS A 19 -27.13 0.48 -22.14
C CYS A 19 -28.01 1.19 -21.10
N GLN A 20 -29.29 1.42 -21.41
CA GLN A 20 -30.25 2.03 -20.49
C GLN A 20 -30.51 1.13 -19.27
N GLN A 21 -30.65 -0.19 -19.47
CA GLN A 21 -30.82 -1.16 -18.39
C GLN A 21 -29.56 -1.34 -17.52
N LYS A 22 -28.35 -1.28 -18.11
CA LYS A 22 -27.08 -1.19 -17.37
C LYS A 22 -26.93 0.12 -16.59
N SER A 23 -27.44 1.22 -17.13
CA SER A 23 -27.47 2.51 -16.43
C SER A 23 -28.40 2.47 -15.21
N LEU A 24 -29.62 1.96 -15.39
CA LEU A 24 -30.62 1.84 -14.32
C LEU A 24 -30.19 0.85 -13.23
N SER A 25 -29.59 -0.28 -13.59
CA SER A 25 -29.07 -1.25 -12.61
C SER A 25 -27.89 -0.70 -11.81
N ARG A 26 -26.95 0.02 -12.44
CA ARG A 26 -25.87 0.74 -11.73
C ARG A 26 -26.41 1.81 -10.79
N ASN A 27 -27.45 2.54 -11.20
CA ASN A 27 -28.11 3.54 -10.37
C ASN A 27 -28.80 2.88 -9.16
N LYS A 28 -29.51 1.77 -9.36
CA LYS A 28 -30.12 0.98 -8.27
C LYS A 28 -29.07 0.42 -7.30
N GLU A 29 -27.95 -0.11 -7.80
CA GLU A 29 -26.86 -0.61 -6.96
C GLU A 29 -26.23 0.54 -6.15
N PHE A 30 -26.04 1.71 -6.74
CA PHE A 30 -25.54 2.89 -6.04
C PHE A 30 -26.40 3.23 -4.82
N TRP A 31 -27.72 3.37 -5.00
CA TRP A 31 -28.62 3.75 -3.90
C TRP A 31 -28.87 2.63 -2.88
N SER A 32 -28.95 1.37 -3.31
CA SER A 32 -29.31 0.26 -2.41
C SER A 32 -28.10 -0.34 -1.68
N LYS A 33 -26.91 -0.31 -2.28
CA LYS A 33 -25.71 -0.93 -1.72
C LYS A 33 -24.69 0.12 -1.27
N TRP A 34 -24.34 1.06 -2.14
CA TRP A 34 -23.21 1.95 -1.88
C TRP A 34 -23.55 3.09 -0.92
N ILE A 35 -24.72 3.72 -1.06
CA ILE A 35 -25.16 4.78 -0.14
C ILE A 35 -25.29 4.27 1.30
N PRO A 36 -26.01 3.17 1.61
CA PRO A 36 -26.10 2.67 2.98
C PRO A 36 -24.74 2.28 3.56
N ARG A 37 -23.85 1.70 2.75
CA ARG A 37 -22.46 1.39 3.18
C ARG A 37 -21.68 2.66 3.50
N ARG A 38 -21.78 3.71 2.68
CA ARG A 38 -21.14 5.00 2.94
C ARG A 38 -21.70 5.65 4.19
N VAL A 39 -23.02 5.65 4.40
CA VAL A 39 -23.64 6.19 5.62
C VAL A 39 -23.16 5.43 6.85
N LYS A 40 -23.19 4.08 6.84
CA LYS A 40 -22.66 3.26 7.94
C LYS A 40 -21.19 3.56 8.23
N HIS A 41 -20.36 3.65 7.19
CA HIS A 41 -18.94 3.98 7.33
C HIS A 41 -18.74 5.38 7.92
N ASN A 42 -19.43 6.40 7.39
CA ASN A 42 -19.31 7.77 7.88
C ASN A 42 -19.85 7.92 9.31
N ALA A 43 -20.94 7.24 9.66
CA ALA A 43 -21.47 7.21 11.03
C ALA A 43 -20.46 6.58 12.00
N PHE A 44 -19.84 5.47 11.61
CA PHE A 44 -18.76 4.84 12.37
C PHE A 44 -17.56 5.79 12.54
N VAL A 45 -17.07 6.39 11.44
CA VAL A 45 -15.95 7.35 11.49
C VAL A 45 -16.29 8.58 12.34
N LEU A 46 -17.51 9.12 12.24
CA LEU A 46 -17.99 10.21 13.06
C LEU A 46 -18.01 9.82 14.55
N SER A 47 -18.43 8.60 14.89
CA SER A 47 -18.41 8.12 16.27
C SER A 47 -17.00 8.04 16.85
N LEU A 48 -16.01 7.61 16.06
CA LEU A 48 -14.61 7.60 16.47
C LEU A 48 -14.09 9.02 16.69
N TRP A 49 -14.43 9.96 15.80
CA TRP A 49 -14.07 11.36 15.97
C TRP A 49 -14.76 12.02 17.16
N ALA A 50 -16.00 11.63 17.48
CA ALA A 50 -16.67 12.05 18.71
C ALA A 50 -15.93 11.53 19.95
N CYS A 51 -15.44 10.28 19.94
CA CYS A 51 -14.57 9.80 21.02
C CYS A 51 -13.29 10.64 21.15
N VAL A 52 -12.61 10.94 20.05
CA VAL A 52 -11.40 11.80 20.07
C VAL A 52 -11.73 13.21 20.58
N TRP A 53 -12.86 13.79 20.17
CA TRP A 53 -13.33 15.07 20.68
C TRP A 53 -13.50 15.03 22.20
N LEU A 54 -14.18 14.01 22.73
CA LEU A 54 -14.42 13.84 24.16
C LEU A 54 -13.13 13.60 24.96
N LEU A 55 -12.12 12.95 24.38
CA LEU A 55 -10.79 12.86 24.98
C LEU A 55 -10.13 14.24 25.12
N GLY A 56 -10.46 15.16 24.21
CA GLY A 56 -10.04 16.55 24.24
C GLY A 56 -10.74 17.41 25.30
N THR A 57 -11.72 16.87 26.02
CA THR A 57 -12.56 17.62 26.96
C THR A 57 -12.33 17.15 28.39
N TRP A 58 -13.12 16.18 28.86
CA TRP A 58 -13.19 15.75 30.26
C TRP A 58 -11.84 15.26 30.82
N PRO A 59 -11.07 14.39 30.15
CA PRO A 59 -9.78 13.93 30.67
C PRO A 59 -8.72 15.03 30.76
N LEU A 60 -8.89 16.13 30.03
CA LEU A 60 -7.96 17.26 29.99
C LEU A 60 -8.49 18.49 30.76
N GLY A 61 -9.64 18.36 31.45
CA GLY A 61 -10.26 19.46 32.20
C GLY A 61 -10.82 20.59 31.32
N ARG A 62 -11.12 20.33 30.04
CA ARG A 62 -11.61 21.33 29.08
C ARG A 62 -13.13 21.20 28.85
N PRO A 63 -13.84 22.31 28.56
CA PRO A 63 -15.26 22.27 28.25
C PRO A 63 -15.54 21.56 26.92
N LEU A 64 -16.78 21.09 26.71
CA LEU A 64 -17.19 20.40 25.48
C LEU A 64 -16.96 21.23 24.22
N SER A 65 -17.05 22.55 24.31
CA SER A 65 -16.78 23.50 23.21
C SER A 65 -15.32 23.50 22.74
N GLU A 66 -14.39 22.93 23.51
CA GLU A 66 -12.95 22.95 23.24
C GLU A 66 -12.37 21.61 22.76
N GLY A 67 -13.18 20.55 22.62
CA GLY A 67 -12.70 19.24 22.18
C GLY A 67 -12.04 19.25 20.80
N TRP A 68 -12.42 20.21 19.93
CA TRP A 68 -11.78 20.42 18.64
C TRP A 68 -10.28 20.67 18.74
N ARG A 69 -9.78 21.27 19.83
CA ARG A 69 -8.35 21.58 19.98
C ARG A 69 -7.52 20.31 19.91
N PHE A 70 -7.92 19.29 20.65
CA PHE A 70 -7.28 17.98 20.62
C PHE A 70 -7.52 17.27 19.29
N MET A 71 -8.76 17.32 18.78
CA MET A 71 -9.11 16.74 17.48
C MET A 71 -8.24 17.28 16.34
N LEU A 72 -8.00 18.60 16.28
CA LEU A 72 -7.15 19.24 15.28
C LEU A 72 -5.70 18.82 15.42
N THR A 73 -5.17 18.75 16.64
CA THR A 73 -3.82 18.23 16.90
C THR A 73 -3.69 16.81 16.37
N VAL A 74 -4.60 15.91 16.76
CA VAL A 74 -4.61 14.52 16.27
C VAL A 74 -4.72 14.47 14.75
N SER A 75 -5.59 15.29 14.15
CA SER A 75 -5.78 15.34 12.69
C SER A 75 -4.51 15.79 11.97
N PHE A 76 -3.86 16.84 12.45
CA PHE A 76 -2.64 17.38 11.87
C PHE A 76 -1.49 16.37 11.92
N PHE A 77 -1.20 15.82 13.09
CA PHE A 77 -0.13 14.84 13.25
C PHE A 77 -0.44 13.53 12.53
N ALA A 78 -1.70 13.06 12.53
CA ALA A 78 -2.10 11.90 11.74
C ALA A 78 -1.90 12.15 10.24
N ARG A 79 -2.17 13.36 9.75
CA ARG A 79 -1.96 13.70 8.34
C ARG A 79 -0.49 13.76 7.98
N ILE A 80 0.36 14.35 8.83
CA ILE A 80 1.81 14.33 8.65
C ILE A 80 2.31 12.88 8.65
N GLY A 81 1.92 12.07 9.62
CA GLY A 81 2.34 10.67 9.72
C GLY A 81 1.91 9.84 8.50
N PHE A 82 0.65 9.99 8.07
CA PHE A 82 0.14 9.31 6.87
C PHE A 82 0.87 9.76 5.60
N SER A 83 1.05 11.07 5.41
CA SER A 83 1.77 11.62 4.26
C SER A 83 3.22 11.17 4.23
N ALA A 84 3.90 11.17 5.39
CA ALA A 84 5.27 10.68 5.50
C ALA A 84 5.34 9.19 5.15
N ALA A 85 4.47 8.36 5.73
CA ALA A 85 4.41 6.93 5.41
C ALA A 85 4.17 6.69 3.91
N TRP A 86 3.23 7.43 3.31
CA TRP A 86 2.97 7.37 1.87
C TRP A 86 4.18 7.80 1.05
N MET A 87 4.84 8.90 1.39
CA MET A 87 6.04 9.34 0.68
C MET A 87 7.15 8.29 0.73
N PHE A 88 7.40 7.69 1.90
CA PHE A 88 8.45 6.69 2.04
C PHE A 88 8.11 5.36 1.34
N ILE A 89 6.89 4.87 1.48
CA ILE A 89 6.47 3.55 0.97
C ILE A 89 6.03 3.61 -0.50
N THR A 90 5.50 4.73 -0.98
CA THR A 90 4.98 4.80 -2.36
C THR A 90 5.95 5.52 -3.30
N ASN A 91 6.72 6.50 -2.82
CA ASN A 91 7.63 7.25 -3.69
C ASN A 91 9.07 6.79 -3.49
N PHE A 92 9.55 6.78 -2.25
CA PHE A 92 10.96 6.53 -1.99
C PHE A 92 11.35 5.09 -2.30
N THR A 93 10.59 4.09 -1.84
CA THR A 93 10.88 2.66 -2.13
C THR A 93 10.70 2.26 -3.59
N HIS A 94 10.04 3.09 -4.40
CA HIS A 94 9.86 2.88 -5.84
C HIS A 94 10.81 3.73 -6.69
N SER A 95 11.81 4.37 -6.08
CA SER A 95 12.78 5.21 -6.77
C SER A 95 14.03 4.44 -7.21
N LEU A 96 14.72 4.93 -8.25
CA LEU A 96 16.01 4.36 -8.68
C LEU A 96 17.10 4.46 -7.59
N PRO A 97 17.29 5.61 -6.90
CA PRO A 97 18.29 5.71 -5.82
C PRO A 97 18.07 4.69 -4.69
N TRP A 98 16.82 4.39 -4.37
CA TRP A 98 16.51 3.37 -3.39
C TRP A 98 16.94 1.97 -3.84
N ASN A 99 16.69 1.63 -5.10
CA ASN A 99 17.13 0.35 -5.65
C ASN A 99 18.66 0.23 -5.69
N GLU A 100 19.37 1.32 -5.96
CA GLU A 100 20.84 1.36 -5.86
C GLU A 100 21.33 1.20 -4.42
N PHE A 101 20.67 1.84 -3.46
CA PHE A 101 20.92 1.63 -2.03
C PHE A 101 20.74 0.16 -1.63
N LEU A 102 19.63 -0.48 -2.03
CA LEU A 102 19.36 -1.89 -1.74
C LEU A 102 20.36 -2.84 -2.43
N ALA A 103 20.83 -2.50 -3.63
CA ALA A 103 21.78 -3.31 -4.39
C ALA A 103 23.17 -3.39 -3.75
N ASN A 104 23.46 -2.55 -2.76
CA ASN A 104 24.72 -2.57 -2.01
C ASN A 104 24.63 -3.31 -0.67
N ASP A 105 23.53 -4.01 -0.37
CA ASP A 105 23.30 -4.65 0.92
C ASP A 105 23.51 -3.68 2.10
N PRO A 106 22.53 -2.81 2.37
CA PRO A 106 22.69 -1.75 3.36
C PRO A 106 22.92 -2.27 4.78
N GLY A 107 22.53 -3.52 5.09
CA GLY A 107 22.82 -4.14 6.38
C GLY A 107 24.31 -4.37 6.59
N ARG A 108 25.04 -4.74 5.53
CA ARG A 108 26.49 -4.94 5.58
C ARG A 108 27.28 -3.66 5.32
N THR A 109 26.85 -2.87 4.35
CA THR A 109 27.61 -1.69 3.90
C THR A 109 27.47 -0.50 4.86
N TRP A 110 26.28 -0.31 5.46
CA TRP A 110 26.02 0.79 6.39
C TRP A 110 25.26 0.32 7.63
N PRO A 111 25.88 -0.53 8.49
CA PRO A 111 25.20 -1.17 9.61
C PRO A 111 24.65 -0.16 10.64
N VAL A 112 25.35 0.96 10.85
CA VAL A 112 24.89 2.04 11.74
C VAL A 112 23.62 2.70 11.17
N LEU A 113 23.65 3.10 9.89
CA LEU A 113 22.50 3.71 9.23
C LEU A 113 21.30 2.75 9.21
N HIS A 114 21.54 1.48 8.88
CA HIS A 114 20.52 0.43 8.88
C HIS A 114 19.84 0.31 10.26
N ASN A 115 20.60 0.27 11.34
CA ASN A 115 20.05 0.15 12.70
C ASN A 115 19.34 1.44 13.15
N MET A 116 19.85 2.62 12.78
CA MET A 116 19.21 3.89 13.09
C MET A 116 17.85 4.03 12.41
N ILE A 117 17.75 3.70 11.12
CA ILE A 117 16.47 3.74 10.41
C ILE A 117 15.51 2.69 10.99
N ALA A 118 16.00 1.50 11.29
CA ALA A 118 15.19 0.48 11.94
C ALA A 118 14.62 0.97 13.28
N LEU A 119 15.42 1.67 14.11
CA LEU A 119 14.93 2.26 15.36
C LEU A 119 13.83 3.30 15.11
N VAL A 120 14.07 4.24 14.20
CA VAL A 120 13.11 5.31 13.85
C VAL A 120 11.78 4.73 13.38
N LEU A 121 11.80 3.63 12.63
CA LEU A 121 10.58 2.99 12.13
C LEU A 121 9.86 2.14 13.20
N GLY A 122 10.45 1.94 14.37
CA GLY A 122 9.88 1.12 15.46
C GLY A 122 10.33 -0.34 15.44
N GLY A 123 11.49 -0.62 14.83
CA GLY A 123 12.20 -1.89 14.89
C GLY A 123 12.52 -2.52 13.53
N LYS A 124 13.44 -3.48 13.53
CA LYS A 124 13.90 -4.20 12.32
C LYS A 124 12.79 -4.93 11.56
N HIS A 125 11.73 -5.36 12.26
CA HIS A 125 10.58 -5.99 11.61
C HIS A 125 9.88 -5.03 10.64
N ARG A 126 9.66 -3.76 11.03
CA ARG A 126 9.09 -2.73 10.13
C ARG A 126 10.07 -2.30 9.04
N TRP A 127 11.35 -2.32 9.36
CA TRP A 127 12.37 -2.03 8.35
C TRP A 127 12.39 -3.04 7.20
N ASN A 128 12.12 -4.32 7.48
CA ASN A 128 11.97 -5.32 6.41
C ASN A 128 10.84 -4.97 5.41
N GLU A 129 9.76 -4.33 5.86
CA GLU A 129 8.68 -3.86 4.96
C GLU A 129 9.18 -2.87 3.91
N MET A 130 10.13 -2.00 4.31
CA MET A 130 10.77 -1.04 3.41
C MET A 130 11.79 -1.74 2.51
N LEU A 131 12.65 -2.61 3.08
CA LEU A 131 13.73 -3.27 2.34
C LEU A 131 13.23 -4.25 1.27
N PHE A 132 12.10 -4.91 1.51
CA PHE A 132 11.55 -5.93 0.63
C PHE A 132 10.13 -5.59 0.18
N HIS A 133 9.87 -4.29 -0.02
CA HIS A 133 8.56 -3.81 -0.47
C HIS A 133 8.15 -4.39 -1.84
N ASP A 134 9.15 -4.69 -2.68
CA ASP A 134 8.98 -5.44 -3.92
C ASP A 134 8.40 -6.85 -3.71
N VAL A 135 8.88 -7.58 -2.70
CA VAL A 135 8.36 -8.91 -2.33
C VAL A 135 6.93 -8.81 -1.80
N HIS A 136 6.61 -7.78 -1.03
CA HIS A 136 5.24 -7.50 -0.58
C HIS A 136 4.29 -7.32 -1.78
N HIS A 137 4.72 -6.54 -2.79
CA HIS A 137 3.93 -6.35 -4.00
C HIS A 137 3.82 -7.59 -4.88
N ALA A 138 4.86 -8.41 -4.98
CA ALA A 138 4.85 -9.61 -5.81
C ALA A 138 3.93 -10.71 -5.24
N PHE A 139 3.85 -10.82 -3.92
CA PHE A 139 3.11 -11.89 -3.25
C PHE A 139 2.21 -11.37 -2.12
N PRO A 140 1.27 -10.45 -2.38
CA PRO A 140 0.55 -9.72 -1.34
C PRO A 140 -0.28 -10.65 -0.44
N ASN A 141 -0.85 -11.72 -1.01
CA ASN A 141 -1.67 -12.68 -0.27
C ASN A 141 -0.86 -13.71 0.51
N ALA A 142 0.34 -14.06 0.05
CA ALA A 142 1.18 -15.08 0.69
C ALA A 142 2.06 -14.47 1.78
N VAL A 143 2.71 -13.35 1.47
CA VAL A 143 3.60 -12.64 2.39
C VAL A 143 2.77 -11.84 3.40
N GLY A 144 1.71 -11.17 2.93
CA GLY A 144 1.02 -10.16 3.72
C GLY A 144 1.98 -9.01 4.04
N THR A 145 1.88 -8.45 5.25
CA THR A 145 2.84 -7.42 5.71
C THR A 145 4.09 -8.08 6.30
N LEU A 146 5.25 -7.81 5.72
CA LEU A 146 6.55 -8.30 6.19
C LEU A 146 6.82 -7.87 7.64
N SER A 147 6.33 -6.68 8.01
CA SER A 147 6.39 -6.14 9.36
C SER A 147 5.65 -6.98 10.40
N GLN A 148 4.45 -7.48 10.09
CA GLN A 148 3.75 -8.39 10.99
C GLN A 148 4.43 -9.74 11.05
N ARG A 149 4.88 -10.27 9.90
CA ARG A 149 5.61 -11.55 9.87
C ARG A 149 6.87 -11.48 10.74
N GLY A 150 7.66 -10.41 10.60
CA GLY A 150 8.87 -10.21 11.39
C GLY A 150 8.59 -10.05 12.89
N ARG A 151 7.46 -9.42 13.24
CA ARG A 151 7.04 -9.26 14.64
C ARG A 151 6.72 -10.61 15.31
N PHE A 152 6.06 -11.53 14.60
CA PHE A 152 5.60 -12.78 15.19
C PHE A 152 6.49 -14.00 14.93
N HIS A 153 7.29 -13.99 13.86
CA HIS A 153 8.14 -15.12 13.47
C HIS A 153 9.64 -14.82 13.57
N GLY A 154 10.01 -13.59 13.97
CA GLY A 154 11.39 -13.12 14.03
C GLY A 154 11.79 -12.37 12.76
N TRP A 155 12.34 -11.17 12.95
CA TRP A 155 12.66 -10.27 11.84
C TRP A 155 13.75 -10.84 10.91
N GLU A 156 14.75 -11.51 11.47
CA GLU A 156 15.88 -12.06 10.71
C GLU A 156 15.44 -13.20 9.79
N LYS A 157 14.61 -14.13 10.31
CA LYS A 157 14.03 -15.22 9.51
C LYS A 157 13.23 -14.71 8.31
N VAL A 158 12.46 -13.63 8.51
CA VAL A 158 11.68 -13.01 7.43
C VAL A 158 12.59 -12.27 6.45
N HIS A 159 13.63 -11.61 6.94
CA HIS A 159 14.64 -10.96 6.11
C HIS A 159 15.31 -11.97 5.18
N ASP A 160 15.82 -13.07 5.73
CA ASP A 160 16.51 -14.12 4.98
C ASP A 160 15.59 -14.78 3.95
N ALA A 161 14.33 -15.06 4.33
CA ALA A 161 13.35 -15.62 3.41
C ALA A 161 13.06 -14.68 2.23
N ALA A 162 12.88 -13.38 2.49
CA ALA A 162 12.66 -12.39 1.44
C ALA A 162 13.89 -12.23 0.53
N ALA A 163 15.10 -12.23 1.11
CA ALA A 163 16.34 -12.22 0.34
C ALA A 163 16.48 -13.47 -0.54
N GLN A 164 16.09 -14.65 -0.06
CA GLN A 164 16.07 -15.88 -0.85
C GLN A 164 15.06 -15.84 -2.00
N VAL A 165 13.87 -15.26 -1.79
CA VAL A 165 12.88 -15.07 -2.86
C VAL A 165 13.46 -14.19 -3.97
N LEU A 166 14.07 -13.06 -3.61
CA LEU A 166 14.71 -12.18 -4.58
C LEU A 166 15.89 -12.85 -5.29
N HIS A 167 16.70 -13.62 -4.55
CA HIS A 167 17.84 -14.34 -5.11
C HIS A 167 17.45 -15.34 -6.20
N ARG A 168 16.30 -16.02 -6.04
CA ARG A 168 15.78 -16.97 -7.04
C ARG A 168 15.33 -16.29 -8.33
N GLY A 169 15.20 -14.96 -8.31
CA GLY A 169 14.74 -14.16 -9.44
C GLY A 169 13.22 -14.19 -9.57
N LEU A 170 12.65 -13.03 -9.91
CA LEU A 170 11.22 -12.88 -10.21
C LEU A 170 10.94 -12.89 -11.72
N TRP A 171 11.96 -12.67 -12.54
CA TRP A 171 11.82 -12.47 -13.99
C TRP A 171 12.36 -13.65 -14.79
N LYS A 172 11.67 -14.00 -15.88
CA LYS A 172 12.21 -14.88 -16.92
C LYS A 172 12.71 -14.00 -18.07
N ALA A 173 13.92 -14.24 -18.54
CA ALA A 173 14.46 -13.54 -19.69
C ALA A 173 13.55 -13.75 -20.92
N ASN A 174 13.18 -12.65 -21.57
CA ASN A 174 12.32 -12.63 -22.75
C ASN A 174 13.06 -12.12 -24.01
N GLY A 175 14.36 -11.84 -23.91
CA GLY A 175 15.21 -11.36 -25.02
C GLY A 175 15.31 -9.83 -25.13
N ASP A 176 14.59 -9.08 -24.30
CA ASP A 176 14.68 -7.62 -24.26
C ASP A 176 16.02 -7.14 -23.68
N GLU A 177 16.39 -5.89 -24.01
CA GLU A 177 17.57 -5.23 -23.43
C GLU A 177 17.50 -5.18 -21.90
N GLU A 178 18.64 -5.47 -21.25
CA GLU A 178 18.73 -5.49 -19.80
C GLU A 178 18.57 -4.08 -19.21
N THR A 179 17.45 -3.86 -18.53
CA THR A 179 17.15 -2.60 -17.85
C THR A 179 18.06 -2.37 -16.64
N GLN A 180 18.21 -1.10 -16.23
CA GLN A 180 18.97 -0.76 -15.03
C GLN A 180 18.44 -1.46 -13.76
N MET A 181 17.12 -1.66 -13.68
CA MET A 181 16.47 -2.38 -12.59
C MET A 181 16.86 -3.86 -12.54
N GLN A 182 17.00 -4.52 -13.70
CA GLN A 182 17.46 -5.90 -13.75
C GLN A 182 18.93 -6.01 -13.28
N LYS A 183 19.77 -5.05 -13.65
CA LYS A 183 21.18 -4.99 -13.21
C LYS A 183 21.30 -4.85 -11.69
N THR A 184 20.56 -3.92 -11.09
CA THR A 184 20.59 -3.70 -9.63
C THR A 184 20.02 -4.89 -8.86
N GLN A 185 18.93 -5.50 -9.32
CA GLN A 185 18.38 -6.73 -8.73
C GLN A 185 19.35 -7.91 -8.82
N LYS A 186 20.02 -8.08 -9.96
CA LYS A 186 21.03 -9.13 -10.14
C LYS A 186 22.22 -8.92 -9.19
N LYS A 187 22.70 -7.67 -9.05
CA LYS A 187 23.75 -7.31 -8.08
C LYS A 187 23.32 -7.67 -6.65
N ARG A 188 22.13 -7.24 -6.23
CA ARG A 188 21.55 -7.59 -4.92
C ARG A 188 21.51 -9.10 -4.68
N SER A 189 21.08 -9.85 -5.70
CA SER A 189 20.99 -11.31 -5.64
C SER A 189 22.35 -12.00 -5.52
N MET A 190 23.40 -11.46 -6.17
CA MET A 190 24.74 -12.03 -6.09
C MET A 190 25.40 -11.84 -4.73
N MET A 191 25.08 -10.77 -3.99
CA MET A 191 25.65 -10.52 -2.66
C MET A 191 25.22 -11.55 -1.60
N MET A 192 24.11 -12.28 -1.83
CA MET A 192 23.74 -13.46 -1.01
C MET A 192 24.74 -14.62 -1.18
N LYS A 193 25.35 -14.80 -2.36
CA LYS A 193 26.32 -15.88 -2.60
C LYS A 193 27.65 -15.68 -1.88
N GLN A 194 27.97 -14.45 -1.50
CA GLN A 194 29.25 -14.08 -0.87
C GLN A 194 29.21 -14.18 0.67
N GLY A 195 28.12 -14.67 1.27
CA GLY A 195 27.97 -14.78 2.72
C GLY A 195 27.54 -16.17 3.18
N LYS A 196 28.52 -17.05 3.39
CA LYS A 196 28.84 -17.57 4.72
C LYS A 196 30.30 -17.26 4.99
#